data_AF-A0A925KIK1-F1
#
_entry.id   AF-A0A925KIK1-F1
#
_cell.length_a   1.000
_cell.length_b   1.000
_cell.length_c   1.000
_cell.angle_alpha   90.00
_cell.angle_beta   90.00
_cell.angle_gamma   90.00
#
_symmetry.space_group_name_H-M   'P 1'
#
loop_
_entity.id
_entity.type
_entity.pdbx_description
1 polymer ?
#
loop_
_entity_poly.entity_id
_entity_poly.type
_entity_poly.pdbx_seq_one_letter_code
_entity_poly.pdbx_strand_id
1 'polypeptide(L)' 'IVHHDPADMSEPAAIAAMMQRALHEFGSIDLLVNNAGIQHVAPVDKFPVDKWNAILAINLARQRLR' A
#
# COMPACT_ATOMS: atom_id res chain seq x y z
N ILE A 1 -14.04 -12.80 13.52
CA ILE A 1 -14.75 -11.92 12.57
C ILE A 1 -13.74 -11.50 11.51
N VAL A 2 -14.09 -11.46 10.23
CA VAL A 2 -13.17 -11.09 9.14
C VAL A 2 -13.85 -10.01 8.31
N HIS A 3 -13.18 -8.88 8.11
CA HIS A 3 -13.68 -7.74 7.33
C HIS A 3 -12.82 -7.58 6.08
N HIS A 4 -13.44 -7.12 5.00
CA HIS A 4 -12.78 -6.78 3.74
C HIS A 4 -12.96 -5.29 3.45
N ASP A 5 -11.93 -4.65 2.91
CA ASP A 5 -11.94 -3.25 2.54
C ASP A 5 -11.45 -3.08 1.10
N PRO A 6 -12.14 -2.29 0.25
CA PRO A 6 -11.77 -2.10 -1.15
C PRO A 6 -10.67 -1.03 -1.37
N ALA A 7 -10.00 -0.53 -0.32
CA ALA A 7 -8.99 0.52 -0.45
C ALA A 7 -7.88 0.18 -1.46
N ASP A 8 -7.65 1.10 -2.41
CA ASP A 8 -6.50 1.03 -3.31
C ASP A 8 -5.24 1.58 -2.61
N MET A 9 -4.19 0.77 -2.57
CA MET A 9 -2.89 1.14 -1.98
C MET A 9 -2.15 2.21 -2.78
N SER A 10 -2.59 2.53 -4.00
CA SER A 10 -2.09 3.67 -4.76
C SER A 10 -2.59 5.02 -4.20
N GLU A 11 -3.72 5.00 -3.49
CA GLU A 11 -4.45 6.17 -2.99
C GLU A 11 -4.25 6.38 -1.48
N PRO A 12 -3.49 7.41 -1.04
CA PRO A 12 -3.17 7.59 0.38
C PRO A 12 -4.39 7.88 1.26
N ALA A 13 -5.41 8.56 0.71
CA ALA A 13 -6.65 8.82 1.44
C ALA A 13 -7.44 7.52 1.71
N ALA A 14 -7.43 6.58 0.76
CA ALA A 14 -8.08 5.27 0.93
C ALA A 14 -7.41 4.44 2.03
N ILE A 15 -6.06 4.43 2.06
CA ILE A 15 -5.28 3.77 3.13
C ILE A 15 -5.64 4.35 4.50
N ALA A 16 -5.64 5.68 4.64
CA ALA A 16 -5.96 6.33 5.91
C ALA A 16 -7.39 5.98 6.38
N ALA A 17 -8.35 6.00 5.46
CA ALA A 17 -9.73 5.64 5.76
C ALA A 17 -9.88 4.17 6.18
N MET A 18 -9.17 3.25 5.51
CA MET A 18 -9.14 1.83 5.87
C MET A 18 -8.60 1.62 7.28
N MET A 19 -7.49 2.27 7.63
CA MET A 19 -6.89 2.18 8.97
C MET A 19 -7.84 2.70 10.06
N GLN A 20 -8.53 3.82 9.81
CA GLN A 20 -9.52 4.34 10.75
C GLN A 20 -10.70 3.39 10.94
N ARG A 21 -11.20 2.77 9.88
CA ARG A 21 -12.26 1.76 9.97
C ARG A 21 -11.81 0.53 10.76
N ALA A 22 -10.60 0.04 10.52
CA ALA A 22 -10.04 -1.09 11.27
C ALA A 22 -9.92 -0.77 12.77
N LEU A 23 -9.43 0.41 13.13
CA LEU A 23 -9.33 0.85 14.52
C LEU A 23 -10.71 1.01 15.17
N HIS A 24 -11.69 1.56 14.45
CA HIS A 24 -13.04 1.70 14.96
C HIS A 24 -13.70 0.35 15.24
N GLU A 25 -13.50 -0.64 14.36
CA GLU A 25 -14.14 -1.96 14.49
C GLU A 25 -13.45 -2.86 15.50
N PHE A 26 -12.12 -2.90 15.48
CA PHE A 26 -11.33 -3.87 16.25
C PHE A 26 -10.65 -3.26 17.49
N GLY A 27 -10.70 -1.94 17.66
CA GLY A 27 -10.12 -1.21 18.79
C GLY A 27 -8.61 -0.99 18.71
N SER A 28 -7.86 -1.97 18.19
CA SER A 28 -6.42 -1.89 17.99
C SER A 28 -5.96 -2.69 16.75
N ILE A 29 -4.73 -2.42 16.30
CA ILE A 29 -4.05 -3.18 15.26
C ILE A 29 -2.73 -3.67 15.86
N ASP A 30 -2.69 -4.95 16.25
CA ASP A 30 -1.49 -5.56 16.86
C ASP A 30 -0.44 -5.94 15.82
N LEU A 31 -0.88 -6.23 14.60
CA LEU A 31 -0.02 -6.67 13.51
C LEU A 31 -0.50 -6.07 12.19
N LEU A 32 0.42 -5.42 11.50
CA LEU A 32 0.23 -4.88 10.16
C LEU A 32 1.17 -5.60 9.20
N VAL A 33 0.61 -6.25 8.18
CA VAL A 33 1.39 -6.85 7.09
C VAL A 33 1.32 -5.95 5.88
N ASN A 34 2.38 -5.21 5.62
CA ASN A 34 2.51 -4.43 4.39
C ASN A 34 2.94 -5.37 3.24
N ASN A 35 1.97 -6.08 2.66
CA ASN A 35 2.21 -7.03 1.56
C ASN A 35 1.84 -6.46 0.17
N ALA A 36 1.38 -5.22 0.10
CA ALA A 36 1.05 -4.60 -1.19
C ALA A 36 2.32 -4.43 -2.02
N GLY A 37 2.29 -4.84 -3.29
CA GLY A 37 3.46 -4.76 -4.14
C GLY A 37 3.11 -4.82 -5.61
N ILE A 38 3.81 -4.01 -6.41
CA ILE A 38 3.81 -4.11 -7.87
C ILE A 38 5.20 -4.41 -8.38
N GLN A 39 5.27 -5.03 -9.56
CA GLN A 39 6.52 -5.39 -10.22
C GLN A 39 6.45 -5.02 -11.70
N HIS A 40 7.58 -4.59 -12.24
CA HIS A 40 7.82 -4.48 -13.66
C HIS A 40 9.22 -4.99 -13.98
N VAL A 41 9.38 -5.73 -15.08
CA VAL A 41 10.66 -6.31 -15.49
C VAL A 41 11.02 -5.76 -16.86
N ALA A 42 12.17 -5.11 -16.93
CA ALA A 42 12.77 -4.61 -18.16
C ALA A 42 14.30 -4.53 -17.99
N PRO A 43 15.08 -4.55 -19.09
CA PRO A 43 16.48 -4.15 -19.05
C PRO A 43 16.65 -2.76 -18.43
N VAL A 44 17.76 -2.52 -17.72
CA VAL A 44 18.00 -1.26 -16.98
C VAL A 44 17.96 -0.04 -17.90
N ASP A 45 18.52 -0.15 -19.10
CA ASP A 45 18.55 0.89 -20.13
C ASP A 45 17.17 1.16 -20.78
N LYS A 46 16.21 0.25 -20.57
CA LYS A 46 14.86 0.33 -21.13
C LYS A 46 13.79 0.45 -20.04
N PHE A 47 14.19 0.61 -18.78
CA PHE A 47 13.25 0.61 -17.67
C PHE A 47 12.44 1.92 -17.65
N PRO A 48 11.10 1.86 -17.76
CA PRO A 48 10.30 3.07 -17.80
C PRO A 48 10.30 3.81 -16.45
N VAL A 49 10.54 5.12 -16.47
CA VAL A 49 10.61 5.97 -15.27
C VAL A 49 9.28 5.97 -14.50
N ASP A 50 8.14 5.95 -15.20
CA ASP A 50 6.82 5.87 -14.59
C ASP A 50 6.62 4.56 -13.81
N LYS A 51 7.12 3.43 -14.34
CA LYS A 51 7.09 2.14 -13.63
C LYS A 51 8.00 2.14 -12.41
N TRP A 52 9.17 2.76 -12.52
CA TRP A 52 10.09 2.90 -11.39
C TRP A 52 9.45 3.70 -10.26
N ASN A 53 8.88 4.86 -10.59
CA ASN A 53 8.20 5.72 -9.62
C ASN A 53 6.99 5.01 -8.97
N ALA A 54 6.21 4.26 -9.75
CA ALA A 54 5.08 3.51 -9.22
C ALA A 54 5.52 2.43 -8.23
N ILE A 55 6.59 1.68 -8.54
CA ILE A 55 7.16 0.66 -7.65
C ILE A 55 7.64 1.29 -6.35
N LEU A 56 8.40 2.39 -6.42
CA LEU A 56 8.86 3.10 -5.22
C LEU A 56 7.69 3.64 -4.40
N ALA A 57 6.65 4.16 -5.06
CA ALA A 57 5.47 4.66 -4.38
C ALA A 57 4.78 3.54 -3.60
N ILE A 58 4.36 2.46 -4.27
CA ILE A 58 3.59 1.36 -3.67
C ILE A 58 4.43 0.56 -2.67
N ASN A 59 5.63 0.10 -3.08
CA ASN A 59 6.39 -0.90 -2.34
C ASN A 59 7.17 -0.30 -1.17
N LEU A 60 7.38 1.03 -1.16
CA LEU A 60 8.17 1.70 -0.12
C LEU A 60 7.43 2.90 0.48
N ALA A 61 7.06 3.90 -0.34
CA ALA A 61 6.59 5.17 0.19
C ALA A 61 5.23 5.08 0.91
N ARG A 62 4.28 4.30 0.38
CA ARG A 62 2.93 4.15 0.96
C ARG A 62 2.90 3.29 2.22
N GLN A 63 3.86 2.39 2.37
CA GLN A 63 3.95 1.47 3.50
C GLN A 63 4.69 2.08 4.70
N ARG A 64 5.22 3.30 4.52
CA ARG A 64 5.94 4.01 5.57
C ARG A 64 4.98 4.44 6.67
N LEU A 65 5.17 3.85 7.85
CA LEU A 65 4.50 4.27 9.07
C LEU A 65 5.05 5.64 9.51
N ARG A 66 4.14 6.58 9.79
CA ARG A 66 4.41 7.86 10.42
C ARG A 66 3.46 8.06 11.58
#